data_AF-A0A0M8QPL2-F1
#
_entry.id   AF-A0A0M8QPL2-F1
#
_cell.length_a   1.000
_cell.length_b   1.000
_cell.length_c   1.000
_cell.angle_alpha   90.00
_cell.angle_beta   90.00
_cell.angle_gamma   90.00
#
_symmetry.space_group_name_H-M   'P 1'
#
loop_
_entity.id
_entity.type
_entity.pdbx_description
1 polymer ?
#
loop_
_entity_poly.entity_id
_entity_poly.type
_entity_poly.pdbx_seq_one_letter_code
_entity_poly.pdbx_strand_id
1 'polypeptide(L)'
;ILNDGEGETVIPFAWNGVRLHAVGASAVRVRIGKLDGRAVTLSVADVTGAPVMSVGSMAGRPVSADQLGAASGDAGALYGIEWVPRAAGAAGATWTPWEDVAQAEDVPETVVLDCGADASSLAAGVEVPVGVRSVVHRVLGVVQEWLAGERFAGS
;
A
#
# COMPACT_ATOMS: atom_id res chain seq x y z
N ILE A 1 -20.13 -18.17 18.04
CA ILE A 1 -20.33 -16.83 18.66
C ILE A 1 -20.98 -15.86 17.69
N LEU A 2 -20.48 -15.76 16.45
CA LEU A 2 -21.06 -14.92 15.40
C LEU A 2 -21.92 -15.69 14.39
N ASN A 3 -21.83 -17.02 14.37
CA ASN A 3 -22.55 -17.85 13.42
C ASN A 3 -23.82 -18.41 14.06
N ASP A 4 -24.97 -18.12 13.46
CA ASP A 4 -26.30 -18.44 13.98
C ASP A 4 -27.08 -19.43 13.06
N GLY A 5 -26.47 -19.96 12.00
CA GLY A 5 -27.08 -20.92 11.07
C GLY A 5 -26.08 -21.85 10.36
N GLU A 6 -26.54 -23.02 9.92
CA GLU A 6 -25.75 -23.96 9.10
C GLU A 6 -25.57 -23.41 7.67
N GLY A 7 -24.31 -23.25 7.24
CA GLY A 7 -23.95 -22.87 5.88
C GLY A 7 -23.57 -21.40 5.64
N GLU A 8 -23.75 -20.51 6.62
CA GLU A 8 -23.23 -19.13 6.54
C GLU A 8 -21.82 -19.04 7.13
N THR A 9 -20.88 -18.42 6.42
CA THR A 9 -19.59 -18.01 7.00
C THR A 9 -19.67 -16.54 7.38
N VAL A 10 -19.43 -16.22 8.64
CA VAL A 10 -19.46 -14.83 9.10
C VAL A 10 -18.04 -14.25 9.10
N ILE A 11 -17.84 -13.20 8.31
CA ILE A 11 -16.57 -12.49 8.20
C ILE A 11 -16.61 -11.15 8.94
N PRO A 12 -15.49 -10.67 9.51
CA PRO A 12 -15.42 -9.31 10.05
C PRO A 12 -15.68 -8.29 8.96
N PHE A 13 -16.59 -7.36 9.21
CA PHE A 13 -16.97 -6.33 8.25
C PHE A 13 -16.73 -4.91 8.76
N ALA A 14 -16.99 -4.64 10.03
CA ALA A 14 -16.81 -3.32 10.62
C ALA A 14 -16.16 -3.42 12.00
N TRP A 15 -15.23 -2.50 12.28
CA TRP A 15 -14.47 -2.43 13.51
C TRP A 15 -14.60 -1.02 14.11
N ASN A 16 -14.99 -0.93 15.38
CA ASN A 16 -15.22 0.31 16.09
C ASN A 16 -14.51 0.32 17.44
N GLY A 17 -13.92 1.47 17.80
CA GLY A 17 -13.22 1.63 19.07
C GLY A 17 -11.99 0.72 19.19
N VAL A 18 -11.24 0.54 18.10
CA VAL A 18 -9.96 -0.18 18.11
C VAL A 18 -8.91 0.70 18.78
N ARG A 19 -8.21 0.17 19.78
CA ARG A 19 -7.07 0.82 20.43
C ARG A 19 -5.96 -0.19 20.66
N LEU A 20 -4.74 0.17 20.25
CA LEU A 20 -3.52 -0.57 20.54
C LEU A 20 -2.85 0.06 21.77
N HIS A 21 -2.50 -0.76 22.75
CA HIS A 21 -1.91 -0.34 24.03
C HIS A 21 -0.41 -0.67 24.09
N ALA A 22 0.02 -1.75 23.45
CA ALA A 22 1.40 -2.19 23.42
C ALA A 22 1.72 -2.97 22.13
N VAL A 23 3.01 -3.07 21.81
CA VAL A 23 3.55 -3.86 20.67
C VAL A 23 4.64 -4.80 21.17
N GLY A 24 5.02 -5.79 20.36
CA GLY A 24 6.13 -6.72 20.69
C GLY A 24 5.74 -7.95 21.50
N ALA A 25 4.45 -8.14 21.79
CA ALA A 25 3.96 -9.40 22.36
C ALA A 25 4.10 -10.53 21.34
N SER A 26 4.87 -11.58 21.68
CA SER A 26 5.02 -12.78 20.84
C SER A 26 3.85 -13.75 20.95
N ALA A 27 3.03 -13.60 22.00
CA ALA A 27 1.82 -14.36 22.23
C ALA A 27 0.78 -13.52 22.98
N VAL A 28 -0.51 -13.77 22.74
CA VAL A 28 -1.61 -13.04 23.36
C VAL A 28 -2.72 -13.98 23.84
N ARG A 29 -3.48 -13.51 24.82
CA ARG A 29 -4.76 -14.07 25.28
C ARG A 29 -5.88 -13.12 24.87
N VAL A 30 -6.95 -13.68 24.31
CA VAL A 30 -8.09 -12.91 23.83
C VAL A 30 -9.33 -13.28 24.63
N ARG A 31 -9.98 -12.27 25.20
CA ARG A 31 -11.33 -12.39 25.75
C ARG A 31 -12.32 -11.83 24.74
N ILE A 32 -13.31 -12.64 24.38
CA ILE A 32 -14.37 -12.28 23.43
C ILE A 32 -15.67 -12.14 24.21
N GLY A 33 -16.28 -10.95 24.19
CA GLY A 33 -17.61 -10.70 24.72
C GLY A 33 -18.63 -10.65 23.58
N LYS A 34 -19.80 -11.27 23.75
CA LYS A 34 -20.92 -11.09 22.82
C LYS A 34 -21.53 -9.70 22.98
N LEU A 35 -21.86 -9.08 21.87
CA LEU A 35 -22.77 -7.94 21.78
C LEU A 35 -24.05 -8.40 21.06
N ASP A 36 -25.04 -7.52 20.99
CA ASP A 36 -26.27 -7.80 20.24
C ASP A 36 -26.02 -7.89 18.74
N GLY A 37 -26.86 -8.66 18.04
CA GLY A 37 -26.66 -8.97 16.62
C GLY A 37 -25.41 -9.84 16.39
N ARG A 38 -24.85 -9.79 15.18
CA ARG A 38 -23.61 -10.49 14.83
C ARG A 38 -22.39 -9.64 15.20
N ALA A 39 -22.26 -9.21 16.46
CA ALA A 39 -21.15 -8.37 16.91
C ALA A 39 -20.50 -8.89 18.21
N VAL A 40 -19.21 -8.57 18.38
CA VAL A 40 -18.41 -8.93 19.57
C VAL A 40 -17.50 -7.79 20.01
N THR A 41 -17.16 -7.76 21.30
CA THR A 41 -16.05 -6.97 21.84
C THR A 41 -14.82 -7.86 22.06
N LEU A 42 -13.62 -7.30 21.87
CA LEU A 42 -12.36 -8.01 22.06
C LEU A 42 -11.50 -7.28 23.09
N SER A 43 -10.99 -8.01 24.07
CA SER A 43 -9.91 -7.56 24.95
C SER A 43 -8.71 -8.48 24.78
N VAL A 44 -7.59 -7.93 24.33
CA VAL A 44 -6.36 -8.66 24.03
C VAL A 44 -5.30 -8.26 25.03
N ALA A 45 -4.71 -9.23 25.71
CA ALA A 45 -3.62 -9.06 26.66
C ALA A 45 -2.46 -9.99 26.30
N ASP A 46 -1.26 -9.68 26.73
CA ASP A 46 -0.12 -10.59 26.60
C ASP A 46 -0.19 -11.75 27.62
N VAL A 47 0.86 -12.57 27.68
CA VAL A 47 0.95 -13.71 28.61
C VAL A 47 1.04 -13.30 30.08
N THR A 48 1.47 -12.07 30.37
CA THR A 48 1.54 -11.50 31.72
C THR A 48 0.21 -10.88 32.16
N GLY A 49 -0.71 -10.65 31.22
CA GLY A 49 -1.99 -9.99 31.45
C GLY A 49 -1.97 -8.49 31.15
N ALA A 50 -0.85 -7.95 30.67
CA ALA A 50 -0.78 -6.56 30.26
C ALA A 50 -1.60 -6.34 28.98
N PRO A 51 -2.39 -5.26 28.88
CA PRO A 51 -3.24 -5.00 27.72
C PRO A 51 -2.40 -4.73 26.47
N VAL A 52 -2.74 -5.39 25.37
CA VAL A 52 -2.13 -5.22 24.05
C VAL A 52 -3.08 -4.48 23.12
N MET A 53 -4.34 -4.88 23.04
CA MET A 53 -5.35 -4.24 22.16
C MET A 53 -6.75 -4.35 22.77
N SER A 54 -7.60 -3.37 22.52
CA SER A 54 -9.04 -3.44 22.80
C SER A 54 -9.84 -3.07 21.56
N VAL A 55 -10.96 -3.76 21.34
CA VAL A 55 -11.93 -3.45 20.29
C VAL A 55 -13.31 -3.30 20.95
N GLY A 56 -13.88 -2.11 20.85
CA GLY A 56 -15.21 -1.82 21.37
C GLY A 56 -16.29 -2.66 20.71
N SER A 57 -16.28 -2.77 19.37
CA SER A 57 -17.17 -3.65 18.62
C SER A 57 -16.52 -4.10 17.30
N MET A 58 -16.61 -5.38 17.00
CA MET A 58 -16.38 -5.97 15.68
C MET A 58 -17.68 -6.62 15.23
N ALA A 59 -18.27 -6.08 14.16
CA ALA A 59 -19.48 -6.61 13.55
C ALA A 59 -19.12 -7.54 12.39
N GLY A 60 -19.71 -8.72 12.41
CA GLY A 60 -19.62 -9.71 11.35
C GLY A 60 -20.79 -9.63 10.38
N ARG A 61 -20.54 -9.96 9.11
CA ARG A 61 -21.57 -10.15 8.08
C ARG A 61 -21.53 -11.59 7.56
N PRO A 62 -22.69 -12.23 7.40
CA PRO A 62 -22.77 -13.53 6.76
C PRO A 62 -22.44 -13.40 5.26
N VAL A 63 -21.74 -14.40 4.76
CA VAL A 63 -21.46 -14.61 3.35
C VAL A 63 -21.76 -16.08 3.05
N SER A 64 -22.46 -16.33 1.95
CA SER A 64 -22.71 -17.69 1.45
C SER A 64 -21.50 -18.22 0.65
N ALA A 65 -21.37 -19.54 0.57
CA ALA A 65 -20.35 -20.17 -0.27
C ALA A 65 -20.49 -19.75 -1.75
N ASP A 66 -21.73 -19.58 -2.24
CA ASP A 66 -22.00 -19.12 -3.61
C ASP A 66 -21.50 -17.69 -3.85
N GLN A 67 -21.56 -16.80 -2.86
CA GLN A 67 -21.00 -15.45 -2.95
C GLN A 67 -19.47 -15.45 -2.98
N LEU A 68 -18.83 -16.40 -2.30
CA LEU A 68 -17.37 -16.62 -2.39
C LEU A 68 -16.96 -17.20 -3.75
N GLY A 69 -17.77 -18.11 -4.30
CA GLY A 69 -17.50 -18.78 -5.58
C GLY A 69 -17.81 -17.96 -6.83
N ALA A 70 -18.84 -17.11 -6.80
CA ALA A 70 -19.30 -16.31 -7.95
C ALA A 70 -18.28 -15.26 -8.45
N ALA A 71 -17.29 -14.91 -7.64
CA ALA A 71 -16.17 -14.06 -8.07
C ALA A 71 -15.22 -14.75 -9.05
N SER A 72 -15.33 -16.09 -9.23
CA SER A 72 -14.31 -16.89 -9.92
C SER A 72 -14.65 -17.29 -11.37
N GLY A 73 -15.79 -16.86 -11.91
CA GLY A 73 -16.27 -17.34 -13.21
C GLY A 73 -16.39 -16.30 -14.30
N ASP A 74 -17.16 -15.24 -14.06
CA ASP A 74 -17.56 -14.31 -15.15
C ASP A 74 -17.98 -12.90 -14.68
N ALA A 75 -18.02 -12.64 -13.36
CA ALA A 75 -18.61 -11.41 -12.79
C ALA A 75 -17.57 -10.36 -12.33
N GLY A 76 -16.32 -10.44 -12.78
CA GLY A 76 -15.29 -9.49 -12.36
C GLY A 76 -13.87 -9.91 -12.66
N ALA A 77 -13.55 -10.17 -13.94
CA ALA A 77 -12.14 -10.29 -14.33
C ALA A 77 -11.40 -9.01 -13.90
N LEU A 78 -10.28 -9.17 -13.19
CA LEU A 78 -9.39 -8.05 -12.89
C LEU A 78 -8.82 -7.56 -14.23
N TYR A 79 -9.14 -6.34 -14.61
CA TYR A 79 -8.56 -5.71 -15.79
C TYR A 79 -7.10 -5.37 -15.50
N GLY A 80 -6.21 -5.94 -16.31
CA GLY A 80 -4.79 -5.57 -16.33
C GLY A 80 -4.54 -4.39 -17.26
N ILE A 81 -3.51 -3.61 -16.96
CA ILE A 81 -2.98 -2.62 -17.89
C ILE A 81 -2.18 -3.36 -18.96
N GLU A 82 -2.64 -3.32 -20.21
CA GLU A 82 -1.86 -3.76 -21.36
C GLU A 82 -1.25 -2.54 -22.06
N TRP A 83 0.08 -2.43 -22.02
CA TRP A 83 0.80 -1.39 -22.75
C TRP A 83 1.02 -1.85 -24.19
N VAL A 84 0.32 -1.22 -25.14
CA VAL A 84 0.52 -1.48 -26.57
C VAL A 84 1.62 -0.56 -27.11
N PRO A 85 2.73 -1.10 -27.64
CA PRO A 85 3.79 -0.28 -28.22
C PRO A 85 3.25 0.62 -29.32
N ARG A 86 3.51 1.92 -29.20
CA ARG A 86 3.23 2.93 -30.24
C ARG A 86 4.55 3.34 -30.87
N ALA A 87 4.58 3.46 -32.19
CA ALA A 87 5.70 4.10 -32.86
C ALA A 87 5.83 5.53 -32.31
N ALA A 88 7.00 5.86 -31.76
CA ALA A 88 7.29 7.23 -31.37
C ALA A 88 7.17 8.12 -32.61
N GLY A 89 6.38 9.19 -32.52
CA GLY A 89 6.39 10.22 -33.55
C GLY A 89 7.80 10.80 -33.65
N ALA A 90 8.21 11.22 -34.85
CA ALA A 90 9.48 11.91 -35.05
C ALA A 90 9.43 13.29 -34.37
N ALA A 91 9.70 13.33 -33.08
CA ALA A 91 10.03 14.54 -32.34
C ALA A 91 11.40 14.31 -31.72
N GLY A 92 12.41 14.96 -32.29
CA GLY A 92 13.81 14.92 -31.85
C GLY A 92 14.02 15.74 -30.59
N ALA A 93 13.32 15.40 -29.49
CA ALA A 93 13.66 15.94 -28.19
C ALA A 93 14.94 15.27 -27.70
N THR A 94 16.05 16.01 -27.75
CA THR A 94 17.31 15.59 -27.13
C THR A 94 17.16 15.78 -25.63
N TRP A 95 17.32 14.70 -24.89
CA TRP A 95 17.26 14.72 -23.43
C TRP A 95 18.49 14.02 -22.85
N THR A 96 18.83 14.37 -21.62
CA THR A 96 19.94 13.75 -20.89
C THR A 96 19.44 13.20 -19.54
N PRO A 97 19.84 11.98 -19.16
CA PRO A 97 19.54 11.46 -17.83
C PRO A 97 20.15 12.34 -16.74
N TRP A 98 19.44 12.56 -15.64
CA TRP A 98 19.92 13.37 -14.51
C TRP A 98 21.31 12.95 -14.03
N GLU A 99 21.58 11.65 -13.97
CA GLU A 99 22.88 11.08 -13.58
C GLU A 99 24.06 11.53 -14.46
N ASP A 100 23.79 11.87 -15.73
CA ASP A 100 24.81 12.25 -16.71
C ASP A 100 24.97 13.77 -16.83
N VAL A 101 24.02 14.56 -16.29
CA VAL A 101 24.03 16.04 -16.37
C VAL A 101 25.29 16.63 -15.75
N ALA A 102 25.82 16.02 -14.68
CA ALA A 102 27.05 16.50 -14.04
C ALA A 102 28.26 16.50 -15.00
N GLN A 103 28.27 15.61 -15.98
CA GLN A 103 29.36 15.43 -16.95
C GLN A 103 29.11 16.17 -18.27
N ALA A 104 27.89 16.70 -18.47
CA ALA A 104 27.56 17.49 -19.64
C ALA A 104 28.24 18.87 -19.57
N GLU A 105 28.81 19.30 -20.71
CA GLU A 105 29.47 20.60 -20.87
C GLU A 105 28.49 21.75 -20.69
N ASP A 106 27.29 21.64 -21.28
CA ASP A 106 26.17 22.55 -21.12
C ASP A 106 24.97 21.85 -20.48
N VAL A 107 24.08 22.63 -19.85
CA VAL A 107 22.80 22.11 -19.34
C VAL A 107 21.84 21.92 -20.52
N PRO A 108 21.36 20.70 -20.78
CA PRO A 108 20.46 20.44 -21.90
C PRO A 108 19.06 20.98 -21.63
N GLU A 109 18.32 21.25 -22.71
CA GLU A 109 16.93 21.77 -22.64
C GLU A 109 16.00 20.81 -21.88
N THR A 110 16.24 19.50 -21.98
CA THR A 110 15.44 18.49 -21.28
C THR A 110 16.33 17.56 -20.49
N VAL A 111 16.09 17.50 -19.19
CA VAL A 111 16.71 16.54 -18.26
C VAL A 111 15.65 15.57 -17.77
N VAL A 112 15.96 14.28 -17.79
CA VAL A 112 15.04 13.22 -17.36
C VAL A 112 15.59 12.54 -16.11
N LEU A 113 14.82 12.56 -15.03
CA LEU A 113 15.10 11.74 -13.86
C LEU A 113 14.27 10.45 -13.94
N ASP A 114 14.93 9.31 -14.06
CA ASP A 114 14.25 8.02 -13.94
C ASP A 114 13.83 7.78 -12.48
N CYS A 115 12.53 7.90 -12.24
CA CYS A 115 11.89 7.69 -10.95
C CYS A 115 11.48 6.21 -10.72
N GLY A 116 11.76 5.33 -11.68
CA GLY A 116 11.42 3.93 -11.65
C GLY A 116 12.02 3.22 -10.44
N ALA A 117 11.15 2.59 -9.65
CA ALA A 117 11.55 1.49 -8.81
C ALA A 117 11.93 0.35 -9.75
N ASP A 118 13.13 -0.21 -9.59
CA ASP A 118 13.60 -1.37 -10.35
C ASP A 118 12.46 -2.38 -10.41
N ALA A 119 12.01 -2.83 -11.58
CA ALA A 119 10.79 -3.67 -11.69
C ALA A 119 10.92 -4.96 -10.85
N SER A 120 12.16 -5.36 -10.56
CA SER A 120 12.54 -6.40 -9.60
C SER A 120 12.10 -6.12 -8.15
N SER A 121 12.11 -4.85 -7.72
CA SER A 121 11.71 -4.40 -6.37
C SER A 121 10.20 -4.45 -6.12
N LEU A 122 9.37 -4.23 -7.14
CA LEU A 122 7.91 -4.34 -7.04
C LEU A 122 7.46 -5.81 -6.93
N ALA A 123 8.21 -6.74 -7.53
CA ALA A 123 8.00 -8.18 -7.40
C ALA A 123 8.42 -8.72 -6.02
N ALA A 124 9.28 -8.00 -5.28
CA ALA A 124 9.82 -8.42 -3.99
C ALA A 124 8.95 -8.06 -2.78
N GLY A 125 7.76 -7.48 -2.98
CA GLY A 125 6.85 -7.12 -1.88
C GLY A 125 7.38 -5.97 -1.02
N VAL A 126 8.15 -5.04 -1.60
CA VAL A 126 8.51 -3.79 -0.91
C VAL A 126 7.22 -3.14 -0.39
N GLU A 127 7.20 -2.83 0.92
CA GLU A 127 6.10 -2.08 1.51
C GLU A 127 5.90 -0.78 0.73
N VAL A 128 4.80 -0.72 -0.03
CA VAL A 128 4.44 0.41 -0.90
C VAL A 128 4.68 1.77 -0.23
N PRO A 129 4.36 1.99 1.06
CA PRO A 129 4.65 3.26 1.73
C PRO A 129 6.15 3.62 1.79
N VAL A 130 7.04 2.65 2.04
CA VAL A 130 8.49 2.86 2.12
C VAL A 130 9.06 3.13 0.72
N GLY A 131 8.58 2.42 -0.29
CA GLY A 131 8.95 2.66 -1.69
C GLY A 131 8.57 4.07 -2.14
N VAL A 132 7.32 4.47 -1.91
CA VAL A 132 6.84 5.83 -2.23
C VAL A 132 7.67 6.89 -1.52
N ARG A 133 7.89 6.74 -0.21
CA ARG A 133 8.69 7.71 0.56
C ARG A 133 10.12 7.83 0.02
N SER A 134 10.75 6.72 -0.34
CA SER A 134 12.11 6.71 -0.88
C SER A 134 12.20 7.44 -2.22
N VAL A 135 11.25 7.19 -3.14
CA VAL A 135 11.18 7.87 -4.43
C VAL A 135 10.95 9.37 -4.24
N VAL A 136 10.02 9.77 -3.36
CA VAL A 136 9.74 11.18 -3.07
C VAL A 136 10.98 11.89 -2.51
N HIS A 137 11.71 11.28 -1.58
CA HIS A 137 12.94 11.88 -1.07
C HIS A 137 14.05 11.99 -2.12
N ARG A 138 14.16 11.01 -3.03
CA ARG A 138 15.10 11.07 -4.16
C ARG A 138 14.76 12.24 -5.09
N VAL A 139 13.50 12.33 -5.51
CA VAL A 139 13.02 13.42 -6.40
C VAL A 139 13.24 14.77 -5.73
N LEU A 140 12.88 14.91 -4.45
CA LEU A 140 13.08 16.15 -3.70
C LEU A 140 14.56 16.55 -3.64
N GLY A 141 15.47 15.59 -3.41
CA GLY A 141 16.91 15.84 -3.41
C GLY A 141 17.40 16.40 -4.75
N VAL A 142 16.97 15.79 -5.86
CA VAL A 142 17.31 16.26 -7.21
C VAL A 142 16.78 17.67 -7.48
N VAL A 143 15.53 17.95 -7.12
CA VAL A 143 14.94 19.29 -7.29
C VAL A 143 15.68 20.33 -6.43
N GLN A 144 16.04 19.99 -5.19
CA GLN A 144 16.80 20.89 -4.33
C GLN A 144 18.21 21.16 -4.87
N GLU A 145 18.88 20.13 -5.38
CA GLU A 145 20.20 20.26 -6.02
C GLU A 145 20.12 21.12 -7.29
N TRP A 146 19.12 20.88 -8.13
CA TRP A 146 18.85 21.70 -9.32
C TRP A 146 18.68 23.17 -8.96
N LEU A 147 17.79 23.47 -8.02
CA LEU A 147 17.49 24.86 -7.63
C LEU A 147 18.64 25.56 -6.92
N ALA A 148 19.55 24.82 -6.28
CA ALA A 148 20.72 25.38 -5.60
C ALA A 148 21.91 25.63 -6.53
N GLY A 149 21.98 24.95 -7.69
CA GLY A 149 23.12 25.03 -8.60
C GLY A 149 23.09 26.28 -9.49
N GLU A 150 24.12 27.13 -9.40
CA GLU A 150 24.24 28.33 -10.25
C GLU A 150 24.24 28.00 -11.76
N ARG A 151 24.77 26.83 -12.14
CA ARG A 151 24.75 26.32 -13.51
C ARG A 151 23.34 26.09 -14.07
N PHE A 152 22.34 25.91 -13.21
CA PHE A 152 20.95 25.65 -13.58
C PHE A 152 20.06 26.91 -13.49
N ALA A 153 20.60 28.04 -13.06
CA ALA A 153 19.82 29.25 -12.79
C ALA A 153 19.13 29.88 -14.03
N GLY A 154 19.51 29.45 -15.24
CA GLY A 154 18.95 29.91 -16.50
C GLY A 154 17.96 28.95 -17.17
N SER A 155 17.59 27.84 -16.51
CA SER A 155 16.61 26.86 -17.01
C SER A 155 15.17 27.32 -16.88
#